data_AF-A0A6H9YJJ3-F1
#
_entry.id   AF-A0A6H9YJJ3-F1
#
_cell.length_a   1.000
_cell.length_b   1.000
_cell.length_c   1.000
_cell.angle_alpha   90.00
_cell.angle_beta   90.00
_cell.angle_gamma   90.00
#
_symmetry.space_group_name_H-M   'P 1'
#
loop_
_entity.id
_entity.type
_entity.pdbx_description
1 polymer ?
#
loop_
_entity_poly.entity_id
_entity_poly.type
_entity_poly.pdbx_seq_one_letter_code
_entity_poly.pdbx_strand_id
1 'polypeptide(L)'
;MTDHWRESGLATLTGRADGPALKPPHPTVPVARRCASQMRAVGGGELIADPAVLLTERAAFRGHTRNGRISVGGTCRLMRAVDGWVAVSCARPSDADLVAAVTGAPAETSPWETLETWCSTRKAEEIVARTGLLGLAASRLGERAPTRLDERALTSPLPDPRMDGRDLTGSLVVDFSALWAGPLCAHLLQLAGAAVVKVETPTRPDGARRGHRGFYDLLHAGQRSVVLDPERSSELRDLQSLVRRADVVIEASRPRALARWGLDADSAAGSGTIWVSITAYGRACDRVGFGDDVAAAAGLVAWDPETREPVFCGDAIADPLTGLYAAHQAMSALARRRGALLDIAMVDVARWAASPSWRSQAKPVENAPGLPAPRTAPGIASESGEDTEVVLSELGIRQCS
;
A
#
# COMPACT_ATOMS: atom_id res chain seq x y z
N MET A 1 26.53 5.53 -17.72
CA MET A 1 25.25 4.89 -17.39
C MET A 1 24.48 5.83 -16.47
N THR A 2 23.22 6.12 -16.81
CA THR A 2 22.33 6.98 -16.02
C THR A 2 22.07 6.37 -14.65
N ASP A 3 22.27 7.15 -13.57
CA ASP A 3 22.03 6.67 -12.21
C ASP A 3 20.56 6.86 -11.82
N HIS A 4 19.72 5.93 -12.25
CA HIS A 4 18.27 5.96 -12.03
C HIS A 4 17.87 6.06 -10.56
N TRP A 5 18.67 5.52 -9.63
CA TRP A 5 18.42 5.65 -8.20
C TRP A 5 18.56 7.11 -7.75
N ARG A 6 19.68 7.74 -8.13
CA ARG A 6 19.98 9.13 -7.81
C ARG A 6 18.92 10.09 -8.38
N GLU A 7 18.47 9.85 -9.60
CA GLU A 7 17.52 10.72 -10.30
C GLU A 7 16.08 10.57 -9.81
N SER A 8 15.73 9.42 -9.24
CA SER A 8 14.35 9.13 -8.78
C SER A 8 13.89 9.91 -7.54
N GLY A 9 14.80 10.56 -6.82
CA GLY A 9 14.53 11.13 -5.50
C GLY A 9 14.74 10.15 -4.34
N LEU A 10 14.82 8.84 -4.55
CA LEU A 10 14.96 7.85 -3.46
C LEU A 10 16.25 8.01 -2.65
N ALA A 11 17.30 8.55 -3.26
CA ALA A 11 18.55 8.84 -2.59
C ALA A 11 18.40 9.87 -1.44
N THR A 12 17.51 10.85 -1.56
CA THR A 12 17.28 11.84 -0.48
C THR A 12 16.56 11.22 0.72
N LEU A 13 15.90 10.07 0.51
CA LEU A 13 15.08 9.35 1.47
C LEU A 13 15.80 8.13 2.08
N THR A 14 17.04 7.85 1.66
CA THR A 14 17.77 6.64 2.07
C THR A 14 19.14 7.01 2.66
N GLY A 15 19.39 6.58 3.90
CA GLY A 15 20.60 6.91 4.66
C GLY A 15 20.31 7.55 6.03
N ARG A 16 21.36 7.90 6.78
CA ARG A 16 21.23 8.66 8.03
C ARG A 16 20.93 10.13 7.76
N ALA A 17 20.26 10.81 8.70
CA ALA A 17 19.89 12.22 8.57
C ALA A 17 21.12 13.13 8.38
N ASP A 18 22.18 12.86 9.13
CA ASP A 18 23.47 13.55 9.12
C ASP A 18 24.51 12.91 8.18
N GLY A 19 24.18 11.74 7.61
CA GLY A 19 25.07 10.98 6.73
C GLY A 19 24.85 11.25 5.23
N PRO A 20 25.70 10.67 4.37
CA PRO A 20 25.52 10.75 2.93
C PRO A 20 24.22 10.03 2.51
N ALA A 21 23.66 10.47 1.39
CA ALA A 21 22.63 9.70 0.69
C ALA A 21 23.20 8.33 0.28
N LEU A 22 22.41 7.27 0.44
CA LEU A 22 22.83 5.91 0.16
C LEU A 22 22.11 5.33 -1.07
N LYS A 23 22.85 4.50 -1.81
CA LYS A 23 22.37 3.68 -2.92
C LYS A 23 22.52 2.20 -2.56
N PRO A 24 21.44 1.54 -2.12
CA PRO A 24 21.45 0.09 -1.93
C PRO A 24 21.44 -0.63 -3.29
N PRO A 25 21.86 -1.90 -3.35
CA PRO A 25 21.95 -2.67 -4.60
C PRO A 25 20.60 -3.20 -5.09
N HIS A 26 19.51 -2.46 -4.87
CA HIS A 26 18.14 -2.89 -5.15
C HIS A 26 17.67 -2.49 -6.56
N PRO A 27 16.95 -3.37 -7.27
CA PRO A 27 16.33 -3.04 -8.56
C PRO A 27 15.00 -2.28 -8.42
N THR A 28 14.81 -1.49 -7.36
CA THR A 28 13.53 -0.84 -7.02
C THR A 28 12.97 0.02 -8.15
N VAL A 29 13.79 0.92 -8.72
CA VAL A 29 13.38 1.78 -9.85
C VAL A 29 13.12 0.96 -11.13
N PRO A 30 14.00 0.01 -11.53
CA PRO A 30 13.69 -0.93 -12.60
C PRO A 30 12.37 -1.69 -12.43
N VAL A 31 12.05 -2.13 -11.20
CA VAL A 31 10.80 -2.83 -10.88
C VAL A 31 9.58 -1.92 -11.11
N ALA A 32 9.60 -0.69 -10.59
CA ALA A 32 8.52 0.27 -10.81
C ALA A 32 8.31 0.57 -12.31
N ARG A 33 9.40 0.73 -13.07
CA ARG A 33 9.36 0.94 -14.52
C ARG A 33 8.83 -0.29 -15.28
N ARG A 34 9.14 -1.48 -14.81
CA ARG A 34 8.60 -2.72 -15.38
C ARG A 34 7.09 -2.81 -15.22
N CYS A 35 6.53 -2.53 -14.03
CA CYS A 35 5.08 -2.48 -13.84
C CYS A 35 4.41 -1.48 -14.80
N ALA A 36 4.97 -0.28 -14.94
CA ALA A 36 4.45 0.73 -15.85
C ALA A 36 4.51 0.31 -17.33
N SER A 37 5.61 -0.32 -17.75
CA SER A 37 5.73 -0.89 -19.09
C SER A 37 4.67 -1.97 -19.34
N GLN A 38 4.36 -2.79 -18.36
CA GLN A 38 3.36 -3.84 -18.51
C GLN A 38 1.93 -3.28 -18.54
N MET A 39 1.65 -2.20 -17.80
CA MET A 39 0.38 -1.45 -17.92
C MET A 39 0.20 -0.88 -19.33
N ARG A 40 1.24 -0.25 -19.90
CA ARG A 40 1.23 0.26 -21.28
C ARG A 40 0.88 -0.84 -22.30
N ALA A 41 1.44 -2.03 -22.12
CA ALA A 41 1.25 -3.17 -23.03
C ALA A 41 -0.20 -3.72 -23.04
N VAL A 42 -0.98 -3.50 -21.99
CA VAL A 42 -2.37 -3.99 -21.87
C VAL A 42 -3.42 -2.90 -22.09
N GLY A 43 -3.03 -1.78 -22.71
CA GLY A 43 -3.96 -0.70 -23.08
C GLY A 43 -4.05 0.44 -22.06
N GLY A 44 -3.20 0.46 -21.03
CA GLY A 44 -3.15 1.59 -20.09
C GLY A 44 -2.59 2.88 -20.72
N GLY A 45 -1.94 2.82 -21.88
CA GLY A 45 -1.31 4.00 -22.49
C GLY A 45 -0.20 4.61 -21.61
N GLU A 46 0.28 5.80 -21.99
CA GLU A 46 1.28 6.54 -21.20
C GLU A 46 0.60 7.32 -20.07
N LEU A 47 0.25 6.61 -18.99
CA LEU A 47 -0.39 7.20 -17.81
C LEU A 47 0.52 8.19 -17.08
N ILE A 48 1.81 7.84 -16.98
CA ILE A 48 2.84 8.56 -16.23
C ILE A 48 4.15 8.50 -17.01
N ALA A 49 4.81 9.65 -17.14
CA ALA A 49 6.06 9.80 -17.90
C ALA A 49 7.24 9.03 -17.26
N ASP A 50 7.54 9.24 -15.97
CA ASP A 50 8.49 8.41 -15.21
C ASP A 50 7.81 7.83 -13.95
N PRO A 51 7.54 6.51 -13.91
CA PRO A 51 6.90 5.88 -12.75
C PRO A 51 7.77 5.88 -11.49
N ALA A 52 9.07 6.21 -11.58
CA ALA A 52 9.90 6.41 -10.40
C ALA A 52 9.38 7.55 -9.51
N VAL A 53 8.69 8.53 -10.09
CA VAL A 53 8.11 9.66 -9.35
C VAL A 53 7.15 9.18 -8.25
N LEU A 54 6.34 8.16 -8.56
CA LEU A 54 5.34 7.57 -7.67
C LEU A 54 5.93 7.05 -6.35
N LEU A 55 7.21 6.69 -6.35
CA LEU A 55 7.90 6.15 -5.19
C LEU A 55 8.27 7.24 -4.17
N THR A 56 8.15 8.52 -4.54
CA THR A 56 8.65 9.65 -3.73
C THR A 56 7.64 10.79 -3.54
N GLU A 57 6.47 10.76 -4.18
CA GLU A 57 5.51 11.87 -4.17
C GLU A 57 5.04 12.25 -2.76
N ARG A 58 4.77 11.25 -1.90
CA ARG A 58 4.37 11.51 -0.51
C ARG A 58 5.46 12.26 0.25
N ALA A 59 6.71 11.88 0.05
CA ALA A 59 7.84 12.55 0.68
C ALA A 59 7.98 13.99 0.18
N ALA A 60 7.75 14.23 -1.11
CA ALA A 60 7.80 15.56 -1.71
C ALA A 60 6.76 16.51 -1.09
N PHE A 61 5.52 16.06 -0.89
CA PHE A 61 4.47 16.85 -0.22
C PHE A 61 4.77 17.13 1.26
N ARG A 62 5.45 16.20 1.94
CA ARG A 62 5.70 16.30 3.38
C ARG A 62 7.06 16.92 3.74
N GLY A 63 7.92 17.16 2.75
CA GLY A 63 9.32 17.54 2.99
C GLY A 63 10.12 16.47 3.72
N HIS A 64 9.72 15.20 3.60
CA HIS A 64 10.40 14.10 4.28
C HIS A 64 11.81 13.90 3.72
N THR A 65 12.74 13.52 4.59
CA THR A 65 14.12 13.21 4.23
C THR A 65 14.61 11.97 5.00
N ARG A 66 15.71 11.37 4.53
CA ARG A 66 16.34 10.18 5.12
C ARG A 66 16.58 10.35 6.63
N ASN A 67 16.32 9.31 7.41
CA ASN A 67 16.39 9.38 8.88
C ASN A 67 16.92 8.09 9.54
N GLY A 68 17.81 7.38 8.85
CA GLY A 68 18.51 6.22 9.38
C GLY A 68 17.57 5.09 9.81
N ARG A 69 17.58 4.76 11.10
CA ARG A 69 16.75 3.72 11.71
C ARG A 69 15.31 4.16 12.00
N ILE A 70 14.96 5.41 11.74
CA ILE A 70 13.60 5.94 11.84
C ILE A 70 13.09 6.12 10.42
N SER A 71 11.89 5.64 10.11
CA SER A 71 11.34 5.82 8.77
C SER A 71 11.11 7.30 8.50
N VAL A 72 11.12 7.70 7.24
CA VAL A 72 11.09 9.14 6.91
C VAL A 72 9.79 9.82 7.37
N GLY A 73 8.70 9.07 7.52
CA GLY A 73 7.45 9.54 8.12
C GLY A 73 7.41 9.49 9.66
N GLY A 74 8.43 8.94 10.31
CA GLY A 74 8.58 8.90 11.78
C GLY A 74 7.74 7.83 12.49
N THR A 75 6.97 7.03 11.75
CA THR A 75 6.01 6.08 12.31
C THR A 75 6.55 4.66 12.48
N CYS A 76 7.71 4.35 11.91
CA CYS A 76 8.36 3.04 12.03
C CYS A 76 9.81 3.18 12.48
N ARG A 77 10.30 2.24 13.29
CA ARG A 77 11.71 2.19 13.71
C ARG A 77 12.31 0.80 13.55
N LEU A 78 13.57 0.76 13.10
CA LEU A 78 14.43 -0.42 13.11
C LEU A 78 15.10 -0.55 14.48
N MET A 79 14.73 -1.57 15.24
CA MET A 79 15.19 -1.82 16.60
C MET A 79 16.02 -3.09 16.67
N ARG A 80 17.02 -3.09 17.55
CA ARG A 80 17.86 -4.26 17.78
C ARG A 80 17.08 -5.33 18.53
N ALA A 81 17.11 -6.56 18.02
CA ALA A 81 16.70 -7.76 18.73
C ALA A 81 17.94 -8.60 19.08
N VAL A 82 17.80 -9.58 19.97
CA VAL A 82 18.91 -10.46 20.41
C VAL A 82 19.55 -11.18 19.22
N ASP A 83 18.75 -11.58 18.23
CA ASP A 83 19.17 -12.36 17.07
C ASP A 83 19.07 -11.61 15.74
N GLY A 84 18.97 -10.28 15.78
CA GLY A 84 18.93 -9.45 14.57
C GLY A 84 18.26 -8.11 14.75
N TRP A 85 17.33 -7.80 13.85
CA TRP A 85 16.62 -6.52 13.79
C TRP A 85 15.13 -6.78 13.59
N VAL A 86 14.33 -5.90 14.17
CA VAL A 86 12.89 -5.82 13.93
C VAL A 86 12.52 -4.41 13.48
N ALA A 87 11.53 -4.31 12.60
CA ALA A 87 10.84 -3.05 12.33
C ALA A 87 9.55 -3.04 13.15
N VAL A 88 9.30 -1.96 13.90
CA VAL A 88 8.06 -1.79 14.68
C VAL A 88 7.39 -0.49 14.23
N SER A 89 6.12 -0.58 13.87
CA SER A 89 5.31 0.53 13.36
C SER A 89 4.26 0.96 14.38
N CYS A 90 4.31 2.23 14.76
CA CYS A 90 3.28 2.94 15.52
C CYS A 90 2.66 4.02 14.59
N ALA A 91 1.90 3.56 13.60
CA ALA A 91 1.36 4.41 12.53
C ALA A 91 -0.03 4.98 12.83
N ARG A 92 -0.75 4.37 13.78
CA ARG A 92 -2.08 4.82 14.22
C ARG A 92 -1.96 5.58 15.53
N PRO A 93 -2.82 6.58 15.79
CA PRO A 93 -2.85 7.27 17.08
C PRO A 93 -2.96 6.32 18.28
N SER A 94 -3.77 5.27 18.16
CA SER A 94 -3.98 4.25 19.20
C SER A 94 -2.82 3.26 19.36
N ASP A 95 -1.79 3.28 18.50
CA ASP A 95 -0.67 2.33 18.61
C ASP A 95 0.20 2.60 19.83
N ALA A 96 0.28 3.86 20.26
CA ALA A 96 0.98 4.24 21.48
C ALA A 96 0.39 3.53 22.71
N ASP A 97 -0.94 3.42 22.78
CA ASP A 97 -1.65 2.74 23.87
C ASP A 97 -1.36 1.24 23.92
N LEU A 98 -1.05 0.63 22.76
CA LEU A 98 -0.69 -0.78 22.67
C LEU A 98 0.70 -1.09 23.21
N VAL A 99 1.61 -0.10 23.26
CA VAL A 99 3.01 -0.33 23.68
C VAL A 99 3.09 -0.80 25.12
N ALA A 100 2.30 -0.23 26.03
CA ALA A 100 2.24 -0.68 27.42
C ALA A 100 1.79 -2.15 27.51
N ALA A 101 0.77 -2.55 26.74
CA ALA A 101 0.28 -3.93 26.71
C ALA A 101 1.28 -4.92 26.09
N VAL A 102 2.01 -4.50 25.05
CA VAL A 102 3.06 -5.30 24.40
C VAL A 102 4.21 -5.56 25.38
N THR A 103 4.67 -4.49 26.03
CA THR A 103 5.92 -4.50 26.78
C THR A 103 5.77 -4.85 28.25
N GLY A 104 4.57 -4.66 28.81
CA GLY A 104 4.29 -4.75 30.25
C GLY A 104 4.79 -3.54 31.04
N ALA A 105 5.25 -2.49 30.37
CA ALA A 105 5.74 -1.27 31.00
C ALA A 105 4.58 -0.28 31.33
N PRO A 106 4.78 0.64 32.29
CA PRO A 106 3.84 1.71 32.58
C PRO A 106 3.60 2.62 31.36
N ALA A 107 2.37 3.10 31.18
CA ALA A 107 1.95 3.87 30.01
C ALA A 107 2.55 5.29 29.95
N GLU A 108 3.10 5.79 31.06
CA GLU A 108 3.69 7.13 31.18
C GLU A 108 5.08 7.24 30.54
N THR A 109 5.67 6.11 30.13
CA THR A 109 7.01 6.08 29.52
C THR A 109 6.93 6.39 28.03
N SER A 110 7.97 7.03 27.48
CA SER A 110 8.11 7.21 26.02
C SER A 110 7.90 5.88 25.28
N PRO A 111 6.91 5.76 24.38
CA PRO A 111 6.62 4.49 23.70
C PRO A 111 7.83 3.94 22.93
N TRP A 112 8.62 4.83 22.33
CA TRP A 112 9.78 4.44 21.55
C TRP A 112 10.97 3.96 22.39
N GLU A 113 11.25 4.61 23.51
CA GLU A 113 12.31 4.17 24.45
C GLU A 113 11.96 2.83 25.09
N THR A 114 10.68 2.67 25.43
CA THR A 114 10.13 1.43 25.97
C THR A 114 10.30 0.28 24.98
N LEU A 115 9.91 0.49 23.71
CA LEU A 115 10.06 -0.51 22.66
C LEU A 115 11.53 -0.84 22.37
N GLU A 116 12.43 0.16 22.31
CA GLU A 116 13.86 -0.08 22.04
C GLU A 116 14.47 -0.98 23.13
N THR A 117 14.20 -0.66 24.40
CA THR A 117 14.66 -1.46 25.55
C THR A 117 14.06 -2.86 25.52
N TRP A 118 12.76 -2.95 25.30
CA TRP A 118 12.04 -4.23 25.29
C TRP A 118 12.48 -5.16 24.16
N CYS A 119 12.70 -4.62 22.95
CA CYS A 119 13.20 -5.38 21.80
C CYS A 119 14.63 -5.89 22.02
N SER A 120 15.50 -5.08 22.63
CA SER A 120 16.92 -5.42 22.82
C SER A 120 17.17 -6.70 23.64
N THR A 121 16.16 -7.13 24.42
CA THR A 121 16.24 -8.27 25.34
C THR A 121 15.51 -9.52 24.82
N ARG A 122 14.93 -9.49 23.63
CA ARG A 122 14.08 -10.56 23.08
C ARG A 122 14.50 -10.99 21.69
N LYS A 123 14.11 -12.21 21.30
CA LYS A 123 14.29 -12.67 19.93
C LYS A 123 13.27 -11.98 19.01
N ALA A 124 13.65 -11.79 17.75
CA ALA A 124 12.81 -11.14 16.75
C ALA A 124 11.46 -11.85 16.57
N GLU A 125 11.43 -13.18 16.64
CA GLU A 125 10.20 -13.98 16.52
C GLU A 125 9.25 -13.75 17.70
N GLU A 126 9.77 -13.69 18.93
CA GLU A 126 8.98 -13.41 20.14
C GLU A 126 8.36 -12.02 20.09
N ILE A 127 9.13 -11.04 19.59
CA ILE A 127 8.68 -9.67 19.39
C ILE A 127 7.50 -9.65 18.41
N VAL A 128 7.70 -10.20 17.21
CA VAL A 128 6.67 -10.23 16.15
C VAL A 128 5.42 -10.98 16.60
N ALA A 129 5.56 -12.10 17.31
CA ALA A 129 4.42 -12.85 17.84
C ALA A 129 3.63 -12.02 18.86
N ARG A 130 4.31 -11.36 19.81
CA ARG A 130 3.66 -10.57 20.86
C ARG A 130 2.97 -9.32 20.30
N THR A 131 3.62 -8.58 19.41
CA THR A 131 3.01 -7.39 18.79
C THR A 131 1.82 -7.80 17.92
N GLY A 132 1.95 -8.91 17.18
CA GLY A 132 0.88 -9.47 16.36
C GLY A 132 -0.39 -9.80 17.14
N LEU A 133 -0.27 -10.41 18.32
CA LEU A 133 -1.41 -10.72 19.21
C LEU A 133 -2.20 -9.47 19.62
N LEU A 134 -1.51 -8.35 19.79
CA LEU A 134 -2.11 -7.08 20.21
C LEU A 134 -2.44 -6.16 19.02
N GLY A 135 -2.17 -6.63 17.80
CA GLY A 135 -2.44 -5.90 16.57
C GLY A 135 -1.48 -4.74 16.32
N LEU A 136 -0.33 -4.65 17.01
CA LEU A 136 0.74 -3.71 16.70
C LEU A 136 1.60 -4.28 15.56
N ALA A 137 1.85 -3.48 14.53
CA ALA A 137 2.60 -3.92 13.36
C ALA A 137 4.09 -4.06 13.70
N ALA A 138 4.64 -5.26 13.48
CA ALA A 138 6.07 -5.48 13.54
C ALA A 138 6.50 -6.60 12.58
N SER A 139 7.76 -6.53 12.18
CA SER A 139 8.41 -7.54 11.36
C SER A 139 9.86 -7.76 11.78
N ARG A 140 10.37 -8.96 11.58
CA ARG A 140 11.80 -9.25 11.55
C ARG A 140 12.37 -8.77 10.22
N LEU A 141 13.55 -8.18 10.26
CA LEU A 141 14.26 -7.76 9.05
C LEU A 141 14.62 -8.96 8.17
N GLY A 142 14.12 -8.97 6.93
CA GLY A 142 14.35 -10.05 5.97
C GLY A 142 13.68 -11.37 6.36
N GLU A 143 12.47 -11.32 6.92
CA GLU A 143 11.62 -12.48 7.12
C GLU A 143 11.48 -13.32 5.86
N ARG A 144 11.64 -14.64 6.02
CA ARG A 144 11.22 -15.61 5.00
C ARG A 144 9.78 -16.02 5.32
N ALA A 145 8.83 -15.27 4.78
CA ALA A 145 7.49 -15.80 4.64
C ALA A 145 7.51 -16.96 3.62
N PRO A 146 6.63 -17.97 3.71
CA PRO A 146 6.43 -18.93 2.63
C PRO A 146 6.12 -18.14 1.36
N THR A 147 7.07 -18.09 0.43
CA THR A 147 6.91 -17.32 -0.79
C THR A 147 5.83 -17.99 -1.62
N ARG A 148 4.72 -17.30 -1.81
CA ARG A 148 3.78 -17.60 -2.87
C ARG A 148 3.49 -16.29 -3.58
N LEU A 149 4.38 -15.91 -4.50
CA LEU A 149 3.92 -15.32 -5.76
C LEU A 149 3.21 -16.42 -6.58
N ASP A 150 2.33 -17.20 -5.95
CA ASP A 150 1.37 -17.99 -6.69
C ASP A 150 0.27 -17.00 -7.03
N GLU A 151 0.04 -16.81 -8.32
CA GLU A 151 -1.26 -16.41 -8.80
C GLU A 151 -2.28 -17.46 -8.33
N ARG A 152 -2.70 -17.42 -7.06
CA ARG A 152 -4.04 -17.88 -6.70
C ARG A 152 -5.04 -16.86 -7.23
N ALA A 153 -4.97 -16.62 -8.54
CA ALA A 153 -6.08 -16.11 -9.28
C ALA A 153 -7.10 -17.25 -9.30
N LEU A 154 -8.04 -17.23 -8.36
CA LEU A 154 -9.32 -17.87 -8.60
C LEU A 154 -9.90 -17.16 -9.82
N THR A 155 -9.63 -17.71 -10.99
CA THR A 155 -10.11 -17.19 -12.26
C THR A 155 -11.44 -17.86 -12.56
N SER A 156 -12.44 -17.07 -12.95
CA SER A 156 -13.62 -17.66 -13.55
C SER A 156 -13.22 -18.35 -14.87
N PRO A 157 -13.65 -19.60 -15.12
CA PRO A 157 -13.28 -20.36 -16.31
C PRO A 157 -13.88 -19.77 -17.61
N LEU A 158 -14.90 -18.92 -17.49
CA LEU A 158 -15.59 -18.31 -18.62
C LEU A 158 -15.37 -16.79 -18.63
N PRO A 159 -15.22 -16.17 -19.82
CA PRO A 159 -15.34 -14.71 -19.95
C PRO A 159 -16.67 -14.24 -19.36
N ASP A 160 -16.68 -13.14 -18.62
CA ASP A 160 -17.94 -12.59 -18.09
C ASP A 160 -18.70 -11.90 -19.24
N PRO A 161 -19.92 -12.36 -19.60
CA PRO A 161 -20.73 -11.71 -20.65
C PRO A 161 -21.11 -10.26 -20.31
N ARG A 162 -21.03 -9.83 -19.04
CA ARG A 162 -21.17 -8.42 -18.66
C ARG A 162 -19.99 -7.57 -19.13
N MET A 163 -18.84 -8.19 -19.37
CA MET A 163 -17.61 -7.56 -19.88
C MET A 163 -17.54 -7.58 -21.42
N ASP A 164 -18.56 -8.08 -22.11
CA ASP A 164 -18.63 -7.97 -23.57
C ASP A 164 -18.81 -6.50 -23.98
N GLY A 165 -17.76 -5.94 -24.58
CA GLY A 165 -17.71 -4.55 -25.03
C GLY A 165 -17.15 -3.54 -24.02
N ARG A 166 -16.81 -3.95 -22.79
CA ARG A 166 -16.15 -3.08 -21.81
C ARG A 166 -14.63 -3.23 -21.85
N ASP A 167 -13.95 -2.16 -22.26
CA ASP A 167 -12.51 -1.95 -22.15
C ASP A 167 -12.17 -1.34 -20.78
N LEU A 168 -10.91 -0.98 -20.55
CA LEU A 168 -10.48 -0.26 -19.34
C LEU A 168 -11.31 1.03 -19.13
N THR A 169 -11.63 1.69 -20.24
CA THR A 169 -12.46 2.90 -20.29
C THR A 169 -13.89 2.60 -19.85
N GLY A 170 -14.40 3.34 -18.88
CA GLY A 170 -15.77 3.20 -18.41
C GLY A 170 -16.03 1.99 -17.50
N SER A 171 -14.99 1.22 -17.14
CA SER A 171 -15.10 0.22 -16.08
C SER A 171 -15.40 0.87 -14.73
N LEU A 172 -16.28 0.25 -13.93
CA LEU A 172 -16.61 0.72 -12.58
C LEU A 172 -15.66 0.08 -11.55
N VAL A 173 -14.88 0.92 -10.88
CA VAL A 173 -13.98 0.54 -9.79
C VAL A 173 -14.59 0.98 -8.46
N VAL A 174 -14.76 0.05 -7.52
CA VAL A 174 -15.20 0.34 -6.16
C VAL A 174 -14.01 0.17 -5.21
N ASP A 175 -13.57 1.26 -4.60
CA ASP A 175 -12.34 1.31 -3.80
C ASP A 175 -12.62 1.46 -2.30
N PHE A 176 -12.50 0.34 -1.57
CA PHE A 176 -12.55 0.27 -0.11
C PHE A 176 -11.19 0.47 0.56
N SER A 177 -10.12 0.60 -0.21
CA SER A 177 -8.78 0.72 0.35
C SER A 177 -8.55 2.07 1.02
N ALA A 178 -7.42 2.20 1.71
CA ALA A 178 -7.04 3.43 2.39
C ALA A 178 -5.53 3.63 2.30
N LEU A 179 -5.07 4.81 2.73
CA LEU A 179 -3.67 5.20 2.80
C LEU A 179 -3.03 5.41 1.43
N TRP A 180 -2.29 4.44 0.90
CA TRP A 180 -1.45 4.67 -0.29
C TRP A 180 -1.48 3.55 -1.31
N ALA A 181 -1.18 2.28 -0.96
CA ALA A 181 -1.07 1.21 -1.96
C ALA A 181 -2.35 1.02 -2.79
N GLY A 182 -3.49 0.86 -2.13
CA GLY A 182 -4.78 0.71 -2.80
C GLY A 182 -5.27 1.98 -3.49
N PRO A 183 -5.23 3.16 -2.85
CA PRO A 183 -5.57 4.42 -3.51
C PRO A 183 -4.73 4.72 -4.75
N LEU A 184 -3.44 4.40 -4.74
CA LEU A 184 -2.58 4.52 -5.93
C LEU A 184 -3.02 3.55 -7.04
N CYS A 185 -3.40 2.31 -6.70
CA CYS A 185 -3.96 1.37 -7.66
C CYS A 185 -5.23 1.93 -8.30
N ALA A 186 -6.16 2.43 -7.49
CA ALA A 186 -7.41 3.04 -7.96
C ALA A 186 -7.14 4.26 -8.86
N HIS A 187 -6.22 5.14 -8.47
CA HIS A 187 -5.82 6.30 -9.24
C HIS A 187 -5.23 5.93 -10.61
N LEU A 188 -4.38 4.90 -10.68
CA LEU A 188 -3.82 4.44 -11.95
C LEU A 188 -4.89 3.85 -12.89
N LEU A 189 -5.88 3.14 -12.34
CA LEU A 189 -7.03 2.67 -13.11
C LEU A 189 -7.89 3.84 -13.60
N GLN A 190 -8.08 4.88 -12.78
CA GLN A 190 -8.75 6.11 -13.18
C GLN A 190 -8.04 6.82 -14.34
N LEU A 191 -6.71 6.97 -14.26
CA LEU A 191 -5.93 7.55 -15.36
C LEU A 191 -6.05 6.73 -16.64
N ALA A 192 -6.30 5.42 -16.53
CA ALA A 192 -6.58 4.53 -17.66
C ALA A 192 -8.05 4.56 -18.13
N GLY A 193 -8.88 5.46 -17.58
CA GLY A 193 -10.26 5.69 -18.01
C GLY A 193 -11.35 5.03 -17.16
N ALA A 194 -11.00 4.38 -16.04
CA ALA A 194 -11.99 3.78 -15.16
C ALA A 194 -12.76 4.85 -14.34
N ALA A 195 -14.05 4.60 -14.10
CA ALA A 195 -14.86 5.37 -13.17
C ALA A 195 -14.66 4.83 -11.74
N VAL A 196 -14.00 5.60 -10.88
CA VAL A 196 -13.68 5.18 -9.51
C VAL A 196 -14.67 5.76 -8.52
N VAL A 197 -15.21 4.89 -7.66
CA VAL A 197 -16.02 5.22 -6.49
C VAL A 197 -15.22 4.82 -5.24
N LYS A 198 -14.68 5.82 -4.53
CA LYS A 198 -14.11 5.66 -3.21
C LYS A 198 -15.24 5.40 -2.21
N VAL A 199 -15.17 4.26 -1.52
CA VAL A 199 -16.14 3.91 -0.48
C VAL A 199 -15.49 3.99 0.89
N GLU A 200 -16.18 4.63 1.81
CA GLU A 200 -15.81 4.74 3.23
C GLU A 200 -17.00 4.36 4.12
N THR A 201 -16.72 4.16 5.40
CA THR A 201 -17.77 4.04 6.43
C THR A 201 -17.62 5.18 7.43
N PRO A 202 -18.70 5.61 8.13
CA PRO A 202 -18.61 6.72 9.07
C PRO A 202 -17.53 6.54 10.16
N THR A 203 -17.29 5.29 10.56
CA THR A 203 -16.35 4.94 11.63
C THR A 203 -14.94 4.63 11.12
N ARG A 204 -14.76 4.49 9.81
CA ARG A 204 -13.46 4.22 9.18
C ARG A 204 -13.30 4.98 7.87
N PRO A 205 -13.12 6.32 7.94
CA PRO A 205 -12.64 7.06 6.79
C PRO A 205 -11.19 6.68 6.46
N ASP A 206 -10.76 6.99 5.25
CA ASP A 206 -9.37 6.88 4.83
C ASP A 206 -8.49 7.74 5.75
N GLY A 207 -7.47 7.12 6.34
CA GLY A 207 -6.50 7.80 7.18
C GLY A 207 -5.72 8.88 6.44
N ALA A 208 -5.57 8.79 5.12
CA ALA A 208 -4.90 9.78 4.30
C ALA A 208 -5.61 11.14 4.30
N ARG A 209 -6.92 11.20 4.59
CA ARG A 209 -7.67 12.46 4.76
C ARG A 209 -7.09 13.32 5.90
N ARG A 210 -6.53 12.70 6.93
CA ARG A 210 -5.84 13.37 8.06
C ARG A 210 -4.35 13.64 7.77
N GLY A 211 -3.87 13.23 6.60
CA GLY A 211 -2.51 13.44 6.13
C GLY A 211 -2.34 14.80 5.44
N HIS A 212 -1.43 14.86 4.47
CA HIS A 212 -1.23 16.07 3.68
C HIS A 212 -2.31 16.19 2.59
N ARG A 213 -3.11 17.28 2.63
CA ARG A 213 -4.23 17.51 1.70
C ARG A 213 -3.83 17.35 0.23
N GLY A 214 -2.74 17.99 -0.20
CA GLY A 214 -2.29 17.87 -1.60
C GLY A 214 -1.91 16.45 -2.05
N PHE A 215 -1.48 15.58 -1.12
CA PHE A 215 -1.21 14.17 -1.45
C PHE A 215 -2.50 13.36 -1.52
N TYR A 216 -3.48 13.66 -0.67
CA TYR A 216 -4.81 13.09 -0.77
C TYR A 216 -5.49 13.50 -2.08
N ASP A 217 -5.44 14.79 -2.43
CA ASP A 217 -5.98 15.30 -3.69
C ASP A 217 -5.29 14.64 -4.90
N LEU A 218 -3.96 14.42 -4.85
CA LEU A 218 -3.25 13.72 -5.92
C LEU A 218 -3.82 12.32 -6.19
N LEU A 219 -4.15 11.57 -5.14
CA LEU A 219 -4.63 10.18 -5.27
C LEU A 219 -6.12 10.11 -5.61
N HIS A 220 -6.93 11.06 -5.15
CA HIS A 220 -8.39 10.94 -5.15
C HIS A 220 -9.13 11.97 -6.01
N ALA A 221 -8.46 12.99 -6.56
CA ALA A 221 -9.11 13.95 -7.44
C ALA A 221 -9.78 13.25 -8.64
N GLY A 222 -11.04 13.64 -8.91
CA GLY A 222 -11.88 13.04 -9.95
C GLY A 222 -12.51 11.70 -9.59
N GLN A 223 -12.25 11.13 -8.41
CA GLN A 223 -12.97 9.97 -7.90
C GLN A 223 -14.25 10.44 -7.21
N ARG A 224 -15.31 9.62 -7.23
CA ARG A 224 -16.54 9.90 -6.49
C ARG A 224 -16.49 9.32 -5.10
N SER A 225 -17.00 10.03 -4.11
CA SER A 225 -16.88 9.70 -2.69
C SER A 225 -18.23 9.27 -2.10
N VAL A 226 -18.32 8.00 -1.69
CA VAL A 226 -19.52 7.39 -1.10
C VAL A 226 -19.24 6.99 0.34
N VAL A 227 -20.14 7.37 1.25
CA VAL A 227 -20.13 6.90 2.64
C VAL A 227 -21.38 6.09 2.89
N LEU A 228 -21.20 4.84 3.30
CA LEU A 228 -22.29 3.94 3.69
C LEU A 228 -21.96 3.30 5.04
N ASP A 229 -22.95 3.26 5.92
CA ASP A 229 -22.90 2.64 7.23
C ASP A 229 -23.46 1.21 7.16
N PRO A 230 -22.60 0.18 7.17
CA PRO A 230 -23.04 -1.20 7.11
C PRO A 230 -23.74 -1.68 8.38
N GLU A 231 -23.76 -0.87 9.46
CA GLU A 231 -24.59 -1.15 10.64
C GLU A 231 -26.09 -0.88 10.37
N ARG A 232 -26.40 -0.10 9.33
CA ARG A 232 -27.77 0.14 8.86
C ARG A 232 -28.11 -0.84 7.75
N SER A 233 -29.13 -1.67 7.96
CA SER A 233 -29.53 -2.71 7.01
C SER A 233 -29.84 -2.21 5.60
N SER A 234 -30.33 -0.97 5.44
CA SER A 234 -30.53 -0.33 4.12
C SER A 234 -29.20 -0.04 3.42
N GLU A 235 -28.29 0.62 4.11
CA GLU A 235 -26.99 1.00 3.57
C GLU A 235 -26.07 -0.21 3.34
N LEU A 236 -26.20 -1.27 4.14
CA LEU A 236 -25.56 -2.56 3.86
C LEU A 236 -26.03 -3.16 2.53
N ARG A 237 -27.34 -3.09 2.22
CA ARG A 237 -27.86 -3.57 0.94
C ARG A 237 -27.38 -2.71 -0.22
N ASP A 238 -27.24 -1.40 -0.01
CA ASP A 238 -26.68 -0.49 -1.01
C ASP A 238 -25.21 -0.81 -1.28
N LEU A 239 -24.44 -1.07 -0.22
CA LEU A 239 -23.02 -1.47 -0.30
C LEU A 239 -22.84 -2.78 -1.09
N GLN A 240 -23.66 -3.79 -0.79
CA GLN A 240 -23.67 -5.05 -1.53
C GLN A 240 -24.09 -4.87 -2.99
N SER A 241 -25.02 -3.95 -3.27
CA SER A 241 -25.44 -3.63 -4.64
C SER A 241 -24.35 -2.91 -5.42
N LEU A 242 -23.60 -2.02 -4.77
CA LEU A 242 -22.46 -1.33 -5.35
C LEU A 242 -21.37 -2.34 -5.75
N VAL A 243 -21.02 -3.28 -4.87
CA VAL A 243 -20.07 -4.36 -5.17
C VAL A 243 -20.55 -5.26 -6.32
N ARG A 244 -21.84 -5.62 -6.37
CA ARG A 244 -22.39 -6.43 -7.48
C ARG A 244 -22.28 -5.75 -8.85
N ARG A 245 -22.27 -4.43 -8.89
CA ARG A 245 -22.16 -3.62 -10.12
C ARG A 245 -20.73 -3.35 -10.53
N ALA A 246 -19.77 -3.52 -9.62
CA ALA A 246 -18.37 -3.25 -9.85
C ALA A 246 -17.74 -4.25 -10.83
N ASP A 247 -16.95 -3.71 -11.75
CA ASP A 247 -16.06 -4.51 -12.61
C ASP A 247 -14.76 -4.83 -11.83
N VAL A 248 -14.29 -3.87 -11.02
CA VAL A 248 -13.16 -4.04 -10.11
C VAL A 248 -13.55 -3.62 -8.69
N VAL A 249 -13.19 -4.42 -7.70
CA VAL A 249 -13.21 -4.04 -6.29
C VAL A 249 -11.79 -4.01 -5.77
N ILE A 250 -11.40 -2.94 -5.08
CA ILE A 250 -10.10 -2.83 -4.43
C ILE A 250 -10.32 -2.80 -2.93
N GLU A 251 -9.63 -3.65 -2.20
CA GLU A 251 -9.59 -3.63 -0.75
C GLU A 251 -8.15 -3.78 -0.25
N ALA A 252 -7.81 -3.01 0.77
CA ALA A 252 -6.50 -3.07 1.44
C ALA A 252 -6.64 -3.28 2.95
N SER A 253 -7.66 -4.06 3.32
CA SER A 253 -8.04 -4.39 4.69
C SER A 253 -7.72 -5.85 4.99
N ARG A 254 -7.99 -6.30 6.21
CA ARG A 254 -7.93 -7.75 6.49
C ARG A 254 -9.14 -8.40 5.81
N PRO A 255 -9.01 -9.56 5.15
CA PRO A 255 -10.11 -10.16 4.36
C PRO A 255 -11.45 -10.27 5.12
N ARG A 256 -11.38 -10.55 6.43
CA ARG A 256 -12.54 -10.64 7.32
C ARG A 256 -13.34 -9.32 7.50
N ALA A 257 -12.73 -8.17 7.22
CA ALA A 257 -13.33 -6.86 7.46
C ALA A 257 -14.53 -6.59 6.54
N LEU A 258 -14.45 -7.02 5.27
CA LEU A 258 -15.55 -6.92 4.31
C LEU A 258 -16.45 -8.17 4.35
N ALA A 259 -15.88 -9.36 4.61
CA ALA A 259 -16.64 -10.60 4.71
C ALA A 259 -17.74 -10.55 5.79
N ARG A 260 -17.51 -9.85 6.91
CA ARG A 260 -18.53 -9.66 7.97
C ARG A 260 -19.78 -8.91 7.49
N TRP A 261 -19.69 -8.19 6.36
CA TRP A 261 -20.79 -7.47 5.72
C TRP A 261 -21.39 -8.26 4.54
N GLY A 262 -21.02 -9.54 4.39
CA GLY A 262 -21.45 -10.38 3.27
C GLY A 262 -20.81 -10.00 1.94
N LEU A 263 -19.71 -9.23 1.96
CA LEU A 263 -18.92 -8.90 0.78
C LEU A 263 -17.80 -9.93 0.64
N ASP A 264 -18.14 -11.05 0.02
CA ASP A 264 -17.24 -12.19 -0.15
C ASP A 264 -16.44 -12.08 -1.46
N ALA A 265 -15.12 -12.01 -1.34
CA ALA A 265 -14.21 -11.80 -2.46
C ALA A 265 -14.21 -12.98 -3.45
N ASP A 266 -14.24 -14.20 -2.92
CA ASP A 266 -14.23 -15.43 -3.71
C ASP A 266 -15.52 -15.57 -4.53
N SER A 267 -16.68 -15.29 -3.93
CA SER A 267 -17.98 -15.25 -4.60
C SER A 267 -18.08 -14.13 -5.65
N ALA A 268 -17.52 -12.95 -5.36
CA ALA A 268 -17.49 -11.85 -6.31
C ALA A 268 -16.62 -12.20 -7.53
N ALA A 269 -15.43 -12.77 -7.29
CA ALA A 269 -14.53 -13.24 -8.34
C ALA A 269 -15.15 -14.35 -9.20
N GLY A 270 -15.79 -15.34 -8.57
CA GLY A 270 -16.51 -16.41 -9.26
C GLY A 270 -17.69 -15.91 -10.11
N SER A 271 -18.23 -14.74 -9.77
CA SER A 271 -19.32 -14.09 -10.51
C SER A 271 -18.84 -13.17 -11.63
N GLY A 272 -17.52 -12.98 -11.80
CA GLY A 272 -16.93 -12.19 -12.88
C GLY A 272 -16.29 -10.86 -12.48
N THR A 273 -16.38 -10.44 -11.21
CA THR A 273 -15.71 -9.23 -10.70
C THR A 273 -14.21 -9.47 -10.53
N ILE A 274 -13.37 -8.47 -10.77
CA ILE A 274 -11.96 -8.51 -10.41
C ILE A 274 -11.81 -7.96 -9.00
N TRP A 275 -11.41 -8.80 -8.06
CA TRP A 275 -11.21 -8.41 -6.67
C TRP A 275 -9.72 -8.28 -6.37
N VAL A 276 -9.25 -7.06 -6.18
CA VAL A 276 -7.87 -6.75 -5.79
C VAL A 276 -7.79 -6.70 -4.27
N SER A 277 -7.09 -7.68 -3.68
CA SER A 277 -6.87 -7.79 -2.23
C SER A 277 -5.42 -7.46 -1.93
N ILE A 278 -5.15 -6.27 -1.40
CA ILE A 278 -3.81 -5.82 -1.03
C ILE A 278 -3.61 -6.01 0.47
N THR A 279 -2.73 -6.93 0.85
CA THR A 279 -2.46 -7.21 2.27
C THR A 279 -0.97 -7.19 2.54
N ALA A 280 -0.57 -6.99 3.80
CA ALA A 280 0.85 -6.94 4.15
C ALA A 280 1.59 -8.27 3.83
N TYR A 281 0.95 -9.41 4.13
CA TYR A 281 1.58 -10.74 4.10
C TYR A 281 0.72 -11.81 3.37
N GLY A 282 -0.24 -11.40 2.55
CA GLY A 282 -1.19 -12.29 1.86
C GLY A 282 -2.46 -12.56 2.67
N ARG A 283 -3.56 -12.92 2.00
CA ARG A 283 -4.90 -13.09 2.62
C ARG A 283 -4.97 -14.12 3.74
N ALA A 284 -4.08 -15.12 3.73
CA ALA A 284 -4.01 -16.15 4.77
C ALA A 284 -3.36 -15.65 6.08
N CYS A 285 -2.77 -14.45 6.08
CA CYS A 285 -2.08 -13.88 7.22
C CYS A 285 -2.83 -12.66 7.76
N ASP A 286 -3.24 -12.71 9.03
CA ASP A 286 -4.02 -11.65 9.68
C ASP A 286 -3.15 -10.58 10.37
N ARG A 287 -1.83 -10.59 10.12
CA ARG A 287 -0.87 -9.60 10.66
C ARG A 287 -1.13 -8.21 10.09
N VAL A 288 -1.05 -7.21 10.95
CA VAL A 288 -1.00 -5.79 10.54
C VAL A 288 0.38 -5.48 9.98
N GLY A 289 0.43 -4.69 8.91
CA GLY A 289 1.67 -4.14 8.38
C GLY A 289 1.43 -2.84 7.66
N PHE A 290 2.46 -2.00 7.61
CA PHE A 290 2.52 -0.74 6.88
C PHE A 290 3.75 -0.75 5.97
N GLY A 291 3.79 0.14 4.97
CA GLY A 291 4.80 0.07 3.91
C GLY A 291 6.26 0.00 4.39
N ASP A 292 6.60 0.64 5.51
CA ASP A 292 7.95 0.62 6.09
C ASP A 292 8.33 -0.73 6.74
N ASP A 293 7.49 -1.25 7.65
CA ASP A 293 7.79 -2.54 8.31
C ASP A 293 7.68 -3.72 7.34
N VAL A 294 6.79 -3.63 6.35
CA VAL A 294 6.69 -4.64 5.29
C VAL A 294 7.91 -4.59 4.37
N ALA A 295 8.40 -3.40 4.00
CA ALA A 295 9.64 -3.27 3.24
C ALA A 295 10.83 -3.87 4.01
N ALA A 296 10.92 -3.61 5.33
CA ALA A 296 11.90 -4.25 6.19
C ALA A 296 11.73 -5.78 6.24
N ALA A 297 10.49 -6.29 6.33
CA ALA A 297 10.22 -7.73 6.29
C ALA A 297 10.76 -8.37 4.99
N ALA A 298 10.65 -7.67 3.87
CA ALA A 298 11.15 -8.09 2.57
C ALA A 298 12.68 -7.96 2.40
N GLY A 299 13.37 -7.32 3.34
CA GLY A 299 14.79 -6.99 3.23
C GLY A 299 15.07 -5.79 2.33
N LEU A 300 14.06 -4.98 1.99
CA LEU A 300 14.18 -3.77 1.20
C LEU A 300 14.62 -2.60 2.11
N VAL A 301 15.87 -2.66 2.57
CA VAL A 301 16.53 -1.68 3.43
C VAL A 301 17.94 -1.39 2.88
N ALA A 302 18.52 -0.25 3.23
CA ALA A 302 19.93 -0.02 2.97
C ALA A 302 20.77 -0.46 4.18
N TRP A 303 22.00 -0.93 3.93
CA TRP A 303 22.98 -1.17 5.00
C TRP A 303 24.03 -0.07 4.95
N ASP A 304 24.11 0.71 6.03
CA ASP A 304 25.05 1.83 6.14
C ASP A 304 26.50 1.28 6.10
N PRO A 305 27.37 1.81 5.22
CA PRO A 305 28.73 1.29 5.06
C PRO A 305 29.63 1.56 6.26
N GLU A 306 29.35 2.62 7.03
CA GLU A 306 30.14 3.03 8.20
C GLU A 306 29.68 2.28 9.46
N THR A 307 28.39 2.35 9.80
CA THR A 307 27.87 1.75 11.05
C THR A 307 27.57 0.26 10.91
N ARG A 308 27.42 -0.23 9.67
CA ARG A 308 26.97 -1.59 9.35
C ARG A 308 25.58 -1.90 9.92
N GLU A 309 24.78 -0.87 10.18
CA GLU A 309 23.40 -0.99 10.62
C GLU A 309 22.43 -0.86 9.42
N PRO A 310 21.25 -1.50 9.47
CA PRO A 310 20.21 -1.27 8.50
C PRO A 310 19.57 0.11 8.71
N VAL A 311 19.24 0.78 7.62
CA VAL A 311 18.49 2.04 7.57
C VAL A 311 17.33 1.92 6.59
N PHE A 312 16.28 2.69 6.80
CA PHE A 312 15.13 2.69 5.88
C PHE A 312 15.53 3.14 4.47
N CYS A 313 14.77 2.63 3.50
CA CYS A 313 14.99 2.80 2.08
C CYS A 313 13.70 3.37 1.44
N GLY A 314 13.70 4.66 1.12
CA GLY A 314 12.52 5.35 0.60
C GLY A 314 11.48 5.72 1.67
N ASP A 315 10.28 6.10 1.23
CA ASP A 315 9.15 6.48 2.10
C ASP A 315 8.05 5.42 2.00
N ALA A 316 7.85 4.60 3.06
CA ALA A 316 6.93 3.46 3.07
C ALA A 316 6.94 2.68 1.75
N ILE A 317 8.13 2.40 1.22
CA ILE A 317 8.36 2.09 -0.20
C ILE A 317 7.56 0.89 -0.72
N ALA A 318 7.17 -0.04 0.16
CA ALA A 318 6.30 -1.15 -0.22
C ALA A 318 4.92 -0.69 -0.70
N ASP A 319 4.38 0.43 -0.21
CA ASP A 319 3.08 0.96 -0.59
C ASP A 319 3.02 1.35 -2.08
N PRO A 320 3.83 2.30 -2.57
CA PRO A 320 3.74 2.72 -3.98
C PRO A 320 4.17 1.62 -4.95
N LEU A 321 5.11 0.74 -4.55
CA LEU A 321 5.47 -0.44 -5.34
C LEU A 321 4.27 -1.38 -5.49
N THR A 322 3.55 -1.63 -4.41
CA THR A 322 2.39 -2.53 -4.42
C THR A 322 1.22 -1.92 -5.18
N GLY A 323 0.96 -0.61 -5.04
CA GLY A 323 -0.08 0.07 -5.82
C GLY A 323 0.18 0.01 -7.34
N LEU A 324 1.43 0.21 -7.76
CA LEU A 324 1.86 0.03 -9.15
C LEU A 324 1.66 -1.40 -9.66
N TYR A 325 2.07 -2.39 -8.87
CA TYR A 325 1.92 -3.79 -9.23
C TYR A 325 0.44 -4.21 -9.28
N ALA A 326 -0.36 -3.77 -8.31
CA ALA A 326 -1.79 -4.06 -8.25
C ALA A 326 -2.55 -3.45 -9.44
N ALA A 327 -2.24 -2.22 -9.83
CA ALA A 327 -2.82 -1.61 -11.03
C ALA A 327 -2.48 -2.42 -12.28
N HIS A 328 -1.22 -2.83 -12.44
CA HIS A 328 -0.83 -3.69 -13.56
C HIS A 328 -1.62 -5.00 -13.60
N GLN A 329 -1.74 -5.70 -12.47
CA GLN A 329 -2.47 -6.97 -12.40
C GLN A 329 -3.96 -6.77 -12.68
N ALA A 330 -4.58 -5.73 -12.15
CA ALA A 330 -5.99 -5.39 -12.38
C ALA A 330 -6.26 -5.07 -13.86
N MET A 331 -5.43 -4.23 -14.50
CA MET A 331 -5.55 -3.93 -15.94
C MET A 331 -5.39 -5.18 -16.79
N SER A 332 -4.44 -6.05 -16.43
CA SER A 332 -4.21 -7.31 -17.14
C SER A 332 -5.36 -8.30 -16.96
N ALA A 333 -6.05 -8.30 -15.82
CA ALA A 333 -7.25 -9.09 -15.59
C ALA A 333 -8.45 -8.56 -16.39
N LEU A 334 -8.62 -7.23 -16.41
CA LEU A 334 -9.65 -6.56 -17.22
C LEU A 334 -9.46 -6.86 -18.71
N ALA A 335 -8.23 -6.77 -19.22
CA ALA A 335 -7.90 -7.09 -20.62
C ALA A 335 -8.25 -8.54 -21.00
N ARG A 336 -8.22 -9.48 -20.03
CA ARG A 336 -8.61 -10.88 -20.23
C ARG A 336 -10.12 -11.12 -20.08
N ARG A 337 -10.88 -10.13 -19.59
CA ARG A 337 -12.34 -10.18 -19.35
C ARG A 337 -12.78 -11.35 -18.48
N ARG A 338 -12.00 -11.66 -17.45
CA ARG A 338 -12.30 -12.75 -16.49
C ARG A 338 -12.28 -12.20 -15.07
N GLY A 339 -13.31 -12.56 -14.31
CA GLY A 339 -13.31 -12.37 -12.87
C GLY A 339 -12.12 -13.08 -12.24
N ALA A 340 -11.49 -12.41 -11.27
CA ALA A 340 -10.26 -12.89 -10.65
C ALA A 340 -10.14 -12.33 -9.23
N LEU A 341 -9.80 -13.19 -8.27
CA LEU A 341 -9.27 -12.74 -6.98
C LEU A 341 -7.75 -12.56 -7.10
N LEU A 342 -7.28 -11.33 -7.02
CA LEU A 342 -5.86 -10.98 -7.02
C LEU A 342 -5.39 -10.80 -5.56
N ASP A 343 -4.83 -11.86 -4.98
CA ASP A 343 -4.18 -11.81 -3.66
C ASP A 343 -2.76 -11.24 -3.79
N ILE A 344 -2.58 -9.99 -3.38
CA ILE A 344 -1.32 -9.25 -3.52
C ILE A 344 -0.74 -8.98 -2.13
N ALA A 345 0.29 -9.75 -1.78
CA ALA A 345 1.07 -9.52 -0.59
C ALA A 345 2.12 -8.43 -0.84
N MET A 346 2.04 -7.33 -0.09
CA MET A 346 3.00 -6.22 -0.18
C MET A 346 4.44 -6.70 0.08
N VAL A 347 4.64 -7.66 1.00
CA VAL A 347 5.96 -8.24 1.28
C VAL A 347 6.57 -8.94 0.07
N ASP A 348 5.76 -9.56 -0.79
CA ASP A 348 6.25 -10.26 -1.98
C ASP A 348 6.64 -9.27 -3.08
N VAL A 349 5.86 -8.20 -3.26
CA VAL A 349 6.21 -7.11 -4.18
C VAL A 349 7.48 -6.38 -3.71
N ALA A 350 7.57 -6.06 -2.42
CA ALA A 350 8.77 -5.46 -1.85
C ALA A 350 9.99 -6.39 -1.98
N ARG A 351 9.81 -7.70 -1.85
CA ARG A 351 10.89 -8.69 -2.02
C ARG A 351 11.34 -8.79 -3.48
N TRP A 352 10.42 -8.67 -4.44
CA TRP A 352 10.76 -8.57 -5.86
C TRP A 352 11.58 -7.30 -6.18
N ALA A 353 11.30 -6.20 -5.46
CA ALA A 353 12.08 -4.97 -5.53
C ALA A 353 13.39 -5.00 -4.71
N ALA A 354 13.61 -6.03 -3.90
CA ALA A 354 14.83 -6.24 -3.12
C ALA A 354 15.87 -7.07 -3.89
N SER A 355 17.13 -6.94 -3.50
CA SER A 355 18.22 -7.71 -4.11
C SER A 355 18.37 -9.06 -3.41
N PRO A 356 18.73 -10.15 -4.10
CA PRO A 356 19.15 -11.38 -3.43
C PRO A 356 20.30 -11.13 -2.43
N SER A 357 21.15 -10.13 -2.70
CA SER A 357 22.23 -9.67 -1.84
C SER A 357 21.82 -8.45 -1.00
N TRP A 358 20.59 -8.40 -0.50
CA TRP A 358 20.06 -7.24 0.23
C TRP A 358 20.85 -6.86 1.51
N ARG A 359 21.70 -7.75 2.02
CA ARG A 359 22.63 -7.48 3.14
C ARG A 359 23.94 -6.81 2.72
N SER A 360 24.19 -6.67 1.43
CA SER A 360 25.36 -5.95 0.93
C SER A 360 25.28 -4.47 1.29
N GLN A 361 26.43 -3.89 1.65
CA GLN A 361 26.53 -2.48 1.99
C GLN A 361 26.04 -1.61 0.84
N ALA A 362 25.28 -0.58 1.19
CA ALA A 362 24.93 0.48 0.27
C ALA A 362 26.18 1.32 -0.04
N LYS A 363 26.18 1.98 -1.19
CA LYS A 363 27.25 2.90 -1.59
C LYS A 363 26.80 4.34 -1.33
N PRO A 364 27.68 5.23 -0.84
CA PRO A 364 27.41 6.66 -0.87
C PRO A 364 27.10 7.14 -2.30
N VAL A 365 26.15 8.05 -2.44
CA VAL A 365 25.86 8.69 -3.71
C VAL A 365 26.86 9.84 -3.91
N GLU A 366 27.69 9.74 -4.95
CA GLU A 366 28.82 10.67 -5.21
C GLU A 366 28.38 12.07 -5.66
N ASN A 367 27.21 12.19 -6.30
CA ASN A 367 26.66 13.44 -6.81
C ASN A 367 25.39 13.84 -6.08
N ALA A 368 25.02 15.12 -6.14
CA ALA A 368 23.77 15.61 -5.57
C ALA A 368 22.58 14.75 -6.08
N PRO A 369 21.75 14.21 -5.16
CA PRO A 369 20.58 13.45 -5.54
C PRO A 369 19.52 14.37 -6.16
N GLY A 370 18.74 13.83 -7.09
CA GLY A 370 17.52 14.49 -7.52
C GLY A 370 16.58 14.64 -6.33
N LEU A 371 15.83 15.74 -6.26
CA LEU A 371 14.83 15.92 -5.21
C LEU A 371 13.53 15.20 -5.59
N PRO A 372 12.80 14.65 -4.61
CA PRO A 372 11.42 14.23 -4.80
C PRO A 372 10.60 15.37 -5.40
N ALA A 373 9.89 15.10 -6.49
CA ALA A 373 8.96 16.04 -7.11
C ALA A 373 7.62 15.34 -7.25
N PRO A 374 6.51 15.89 -6.73
CA PRO A 374 5.22 15.28 -6.90
C PRO A 374 4.69 15.57 -8.30
N ARG A 375 3.85 14.69 -8.84
CA ARG A 375 2.96 15.08 -9.94
C ARG A 375 1.99 16.16 -9.47
N THR A 376 1.46 16.92 -10.42
CA THR A 376 0.37 17.87 -10.16
C THR A 376 -0.93 17.12 -9.98
N ALA A 377 -1.63 17.36 -8.86
CA ALA A 377 -2.98 16.85 -8.68
C ALA A 377 -3.91 17.43 -9.76
N PRO A 378 -4.76 16.61 -10.42
CA PRO A 378 -5.62 17.09 -11.49
C PRO A 378 -6.78 17.98 -10.98
N GLY A 379 -6.98 18.03 -9.66
CA GLY A 379 -8.02 18.83 -9.02
C GLY A 379 -8.04 18.59 -7.51
N ILE A 380 -9.19 18.89 -6.90
CA ILE A 380 -9.45 18.64 -5.48
C ILE A 380 -10.25 17.33 -5.38
N ALA A 381 -9.93 16.48 -4.40
CA ALA A 381 -10.71 15.29 -4.13
C ALA A 381 -12.05 15.62 -3.47
N SER A 382 -13.11 14.88 -3.82
CA SER A 382 -14.42 15.01 -3.18
C SER A 382 -14.32 14.85 -1.66
N GLU A 383 -15.14 15.63 -0.96
CA GLU A 383 -15.30 15.51 0.48
C GLU A 383 -15.96 14.15 0.83
N SER A 384 -15.81 13.70 2.06
CA SER A 384 -16.28 12.36 2.47
C SER A 384 -17.80 12.26 2.34
N GLY A 385 -18.25 11.34 1.48
CA GLY A 385 -19.67 11.09 1.20
C GLY A 385 -20.36 12.11 0.30
N GLU A 386 -19.64 13.08 -0.27
CA GLU A 386 -20.18 14.14 -1.13
C GLU A 386 -21.07 13.60 -2.27
N ASP A 387 -20.68 12.47 -2.85
CA ASP A 387 -21.32 11.90 -4.03
C ASP A 387 -22.31 10.76 -3.70
N THR A 388 -22.60 10.50 -2.42
CA THR A 388 -23.32 9.30 -1.97
C THR A 388 -24.65 9.11 -2.68
N GLU A 389 -25.56 10.09 -2.60
CA GLU A 389 -26.90 9.94 -3.20
C GLU A 389 -26.86 9.94 -4.73
N VAL A 390 -25.98 10.76 -5.34
CA VAL A 390 -25.84 10.84 -6.81
C VAL A 390 -25.35 9.51 -7.37
N VAL A 391 -24.29 8.92 -6.80
CA VAL A 391 -23.76 7.63 -7.24
C VAL A 391 -24.80 6.51 -7.09
N LEU A 392 -25.51 6.47 -5.95
CA LEU A 392 -26.51 5.44 -5.73
C LEU A 392 -27.71 5.56 -6.69
N SER A 393 -28.09 6.79 -7.06
CA SER A 393 -29.14 7.02 -8.04
C SER A 393 -28.71 6.68 -9.47
N GLU A 394 -27.56 7.17 -9.92
CA GLU A 394 -27.06 6.93 -11.28
C GLU A 394 -26.82 5.43 -11.55
N LEU A 395 -26.40 4.70 -10.53
CA LEU A 395 -26.25 3.25 -10.60
C LEU A 395 -27.58 2.51 -10.43
N GLY A 396 -28.71 3.19 -10.21
CA GLY A 396 -30.01 2.56 -10.00
C GLY A 396 -30.02 1.63 -8.78
N ILE A 397 -29.29 1.99 -7.73
CA ILE A 397 -29.29 1.31 -6.42
C ILE A 397 -30.41 1.90 -5.55
N ARG A 398 -30.58 3.22 -5.58
CA ARG A 398 -31.71 3.94 -5.01
C ARG A 398 -32.50 4.64 -6.13
N GLN A 399 -33.81 4.75 -5.97
CA GLN A 399 -34.61 5.60 -6.87
C GLN A 399 -34.47 7.06 -6.43
N CYS A 400 -34.26 7.98 -7.37
CA CYS A 400 -34.48 9.41 -7.10
C CYS A 400 -35.94 9.59 -6.66
N SER A 401 -36.11 10.09 -5.44
CA SER A 401 -37.41 10.57 -4.94
C SER A 401 -37.84 11.85 -5.63
#